data_AF-G5IEN5-F1
#
_entry.id   AF-G5IEN5-F1
#
_cell.length_a   1.000
_cell.length_b   1.000
_cell.length_c   1.000
_cell.angle_alpha   90.00
_cell.angle_beta   90.00
_cell.angle_gamma   90.00
#
_symmetry.space_group_name_H-M   'P 1'
#
loop_
_entity.id
_entity.type
_entity.pdbx_description
1 polymer ?
#
loop_
_entity_poly.entity_id
_entity_poly.type
_entity_poly.pdbx_seq_one_letter_code
_entity_poly.pdbx_strand_id
1 'polypeptide(L)' 'MGTDMGTNGFAGDHLLKEPRVGGSVWPLQCCPVFTPRAAALPGERACWYCKYADFHLKERRSLDVGICCWSKRQID' A
#
# COMPACT_ATOMS: atom_id res chain seq x y z
N MET A 1 26.56 -13.89 -3.57
CA MET A 1 25.25 -13.31 -3.17
C MET A 1 25.12 -11.99 -3.93
N GLY A 2 24.44 -12.01 -5.09
CA GLY A 2 24.35 -10.85 -5.98
C GLY A 2 23.34 -9.84 -5.48
N THR A 3 23.82 -8.65 -5.13
CA THR A 3 23.01 -7.45 -4.93
C THR A 3 22.77 -6.82 -6.30
N ASP A 4 21.54 -6.94 -6.80
CA ASP A 4 21.08 -6.29 -8.02
C ASP A 4 20.91 -4.78 -7.77
N MET A 5 21.72 -3.99 -8.48
CA MET A 5 21.59 -2.53 -8.53
C MET A 5 20.63 -2.15 -9.65
N GLY A 6 19.62 -1.36 -9.31
CA GLY A 6 18.63 -0.86 -10.25
C GLY A 6 19.14 0.23 -11.18
N THR A 7 18.42 0.39 -12.29
CA THR A 7 18.31 1.66 -13.04
C THR A 7 16.99 1.72 -13.84
N ASN A 8 16.18 2.71 -13.47
CA ASN A 8 15.37 3.60 -14.31
C ASN A 8 14.32 3.05 -15.29
N GLY A 9 13.10 2.88 -14.75
CA GLY A 9 11.88 3.33 -15.42
C GLY A 9 11.07 4.16 -14.42
N PHE A 10 10.06 4.92 -14.86
CA PHE A 10 9.05 5.54 -13.98
C PHE A 10 8.12 4.48 -13.31
N ALA A 11 8.74 3.39 -12.84
CA ALA A 11 8.21 2.06 -12.61
C ALA A 11 9.00 1.44 -11.44
N GLY A 12 8.48 1.61 -10.23
CA GLY A 12 9.12 1.08 -9.04
C GLY A 12 8.14 0.89 -7.90
N ASP A 13 6.89 0.55 -8.20
CA ASP A 13 6.03 0.03 -7.16
C ASP A 13 6.54 -1.35 -6.79
N HIS A 14 6.99 -1.53 -5.56
CA HIS A 14 7.32 -2.85 -5.04
C HIS A 14 6.00 -3.59 -4.80
N LEU A 15 5.57 -4.35 -5.81
CA LEU A 15 4.42 -5.24 -5.68
C LEU A 15 4.75 -6.27 -4.60
N LEU A 16 3.94 -6.28 -3.55
CA LEU A 16 4.07 -7.30 -2.52
C LEU A 16 3.59 -8.62 -3.11
N LYS A 17 4.32 -9.72 -2.83
CA LYS A 17 3.90 -11.07 -3.27
C LYS A 17 2.56 -11.49 -2.68
N GLU A 18 2.29 -11.04 -1.45
CA GLU A 18 1.09 -11.36 -0.68
C GLU A 18 0.65 -10.15 0.16
N PRO A 19 -0.63 -10.05 0.57
CA PRO A 19 -1.08 -9.01 1.49
C PRO A 19 -0.35 -9.10 2.83
N ARG A 20 0.22 -7.98 3.29
CA ARG A 20 0.87 -7.89 4.62
C ARG A 20 -0.14 -7.75 5.75
N VAL A 21 -1.02 -8.73 5.93
CA VAL A 21 -2.07 -8.71 6.96
C VAL A 21 -1.51 -8.33 8.34
N GLY A 22 -2.01 -7.24 8.92
CA GLY A 22 -1.56 -6.70 10.22
C GLY A 22 -0.18 -6.02 10.20
N GLY A 23 0.53 -6.06 9.07
CA GLY A 23 1.83 -5.45 8.88
C GLY A 23 1.78 -4.10 8.16
N SER A 24 2.91 -3.40 8.19
CA SER A 24 3.09 -2.11 7.52
C SER A 24 3.20 -2.24 6.00
N VAL A 25 2.56 -1.31 5.30
CA VAL A 25 2.64 -1.06 3.87
C VAL A 25 3.18 0.35 3.68
N TRP A 26 4.29 0.44 2.97
CA TRP A 26 5.04 1.68 2.77
C TRP A 26 4.56 2.44 1.52
N PRO A 27 4.90 3.74 1.38
CA PRO A 27 4.81 4.43 0.10
C PRO A 27 5.54 3.61 -0.98
N LEU A 28 5.06 3.65 -2.22
CA LEU A 28 5.57 2.84 -3.34
C LEU A 28 5.38 1.31 -3.19
N GLN A 29 4.78 0.80 -2.11
CA GLN A 29 4.39 -0.60 -2.03
C GLN A 29 2.94 -0.80 -2.46
N CYS A 30 2.76 -1.69 -3.43
CA CYS A 30 1.44 -2.05 -3.92
C CYS A 30 1.05 -3.42 -3.34
N CYS A 31 0.02 -3.43 -2.50
CA CYS A 31 -0.56 -4.66 -1.99
C CYS A 31 -1.23 -5.42 -3.15
N PRO A 32 -1.10 -6.76 -3.28
CA PRO A 32 -1.68 -7.49 -4.42
C PRO A 32 -3.21 -7.41 -4.48
N VAL A 33 -3.86 -7.06 -3.38
CA VAL A 33 -5.31 -6.76 -3.29
C VAL A 33 -5.62 -5.27 -3.46
N PHE A 34 -4.74 -4.56 -4.18
CA PHE A 34 -4.89 -3.13 -4.44
C PHE A 34 -6.25 -2.85 -5.07
N THR A 35 -6.96 -1.90 -4.49
CA THR A 35 -8.10 -1.28 -5.17
C THR A 35 -7.87 0.22 -5.11
N PRO A 36 -7.94 0.90 -6.25
CA PRO A 36 -7.90 2.35 -6.32
C PRO A 36 -8.84 3.00 -5.30
N ARG A 37 -8.41 4.08 -4.63
CA ARG A 37 -9.36 4.97 -3.96
C ARG A 37 -10.27 5.63 -4.99
N ALA A 38 -11.55 5.79 -4.68
CA ALA A 38 -12.55 6.35 -5.58
C ALA A 38 -12.29 7.81 -6.00
N ALA A 39 -11.52 8.57 -5.21
CA ALA A 39 -11.24 9.99 -5.42
C ALA A 39 -9.84 10.25 -6.00
N ALA A 40 -9.47 9.52 -7.04
CA ALA A 40 -8.23 9.75 -7.78
C ALA A 40 -8.47 10.64 -8.98
N LEU A 41 -7.57 11.59 -9.23
CA LEU A 41 -7.59 12.33 -10.48
C LEU A 41 -7.27 11.39 -11.65
N PRO A 42 -7.92 11.55 -12.83
CA PRO A 42 -7.62 10.74 -14.00
C PRO A 42 -6.14 10.89 -14.39
N GLY A 43 -5.44 9.76 -14.53
CA GLY A 43 -4.00 9.74 -14.83
C GLY A 43 -3.10 9.72 -13.59
N GLU A 44 -3.64 10.00 -12.40
CA GLU A 44 -2.97 9.72 -11.13
C GLU A 44 -3.33 8.32 -10.65
N ARG A 45 -2.34 7.54 -10.23
CA ARG A 45 -2.62 6.30 -9.49
C ARG A 45 -3.27 6.71 -8.19
N ALA A 46 -4.50 6.23 -8.01
CA ALA A 46 -5.41 6.51 -6.92
C ALA A 46 -4.85 6.26 -5.52
N CYS A 47 -4.02 7.19 -5.05
CA CYS A 47 -3.33 7.17 -3.78
C CYS A 47 -2.40 5.94 -3.63
N TRP A 48 -1.18 6.21 -3.20
CA TRP A 48 -0.31 5.19 -2.63
C TRP A 48 -1.11 4.41 -1.56
N TYR A 49 -0.77 3.15 -1.30
CA TYR A 49 -1.35 2.26 -0.28
C TYR A 49 -2.54 1.36 -0.70
N CYS A 50 -2.58 0.20 -0.04
CA CYS A 50 -3.71 -0.74 -0.02
C CYS A 50 -5.02 -0.01 0.36
N LYS A 51 -6.17 -0.34 -0.24
CA LYS A 51 -7.47 0.23 0.18
C LYS A 51 -7.83 -0.07 1.64
N TYR A 52 -7.23 -1.13 2.18
CA TYR A 52 -7.37 -1.56 3.57
C TYR A 52 -6.26 -1.03 4.47
N ALA A 53 -5.39 -0.16 3.96
CA ALA A 53 -4.38 0.49 4.77
C ALA A 53 -5.05 1.45 5.75
N ASP A 54 -4.76 1.25 7.04
CA ASP A 54 -5.16 2.14 8.12
C ASP A 54 -3.96 2.98 8.56
N PHE A 55 -4.12 4.30 8.55
CA PHE A 55 -3.11 5.28 8.98
C PHE A 55 -3.44 5.85 10.35
N HIS A 56 -4.48 5.34 11.01
CA HIS A 56 -4.96 5.86 12.28
C HIS A 56 -5.29 7.36 12.22
N LEU A 57 -5.80 7.86 11.08
CA LEU A 57 -6.11 9.29 10.90
C LEU A 57 -7.16 9.82 11.89
N LYS A 58 -7.97 8.93 12.47
CA LYS A 58 -8.98 9.24 13.48
C LYS A 58 -8.48 9.10 14.92
N GLU A 59 -7.30 8.51 15.10
CA GLU A 59 -6.71 8.29 16.42
C GLU A 59 -5.84 9.48 16.84
N ARG A 60 -5.48 9.53 18.13
CA ARG A 60 -4.60 10.58 18.68
C ARG A 60 -3.22 10.65 18.02
N ARG A 61 -2.76 9.55 17.41
CA ARG A 61 -1.50 9.46 16.69
C ARG A 61 -1.74 8.83 15.31
N SER A 62 -1.58 9.64 14.28
CA SER A 62 -1.51 9.17 12.90
C SER A 62 -0.20 8.44 12.64
N LEU A 63 -0.23 7.51 11.69
CA LEU A 63 0.94 6.79 11.21
C LEU A 63 1.39 7.34 9.85
N ASP A 64 2.70 7.46 9.68
CA ASP A 64 3.31 7.80 8.38
C ASP A 64 3.28 6.62 7.40
N VAL A 65 2.99 5.41 7.91
CA VAL A 65 2.85 4.16 7.15
C VAL A 65 1.48 3.54 7.41
N GLY A 66 0.93 2.84 6.42
CA GLY A 66 -0.37 2.19 6.56
C GLY A 66 -0.26 0.79 7.13
N ILE A 67 -1.17 0.38 8.02
CA ILE A 67 -1.30 -1.00 8.47
C ILE A 67 -2.33 -1.72 7.59
N CYS A 68 -1.97 -2.84 6.96
CA CYS A 68 -2.89 -3.57 6.08
C CYS A 68 -3.92 -4.36 6.88
N CYS A 69 -5.17 -3.90 6.85
CA CYS A 69 -6.30 -4.54 7.53
C CYS A 69 -7.10 -5.50 6.62
N TRP A 70 -6.48 -6.10 5.59
CA TRP A 70 -7.14 -6.98 4.60
C TRP A 70 -8.00 -8.07 5.24
N SER A 71 -7.46 -8.87 6.17
CA SER A 71 -8.20 -10.00 6.77
C SER A 71 -9.47 -9.57 7.52
N LYS A 72 -9.41 -8.44 8.25
CA LYS A 72 -10.53 -7.92 9.04
C LYS A 72 -11.73 -7.53 8.18
N ARG A 73 -11.53 -7.23 6.90
CA ARG A 73 -12.60 -6.87 5.95
C ARG A 73 -13.02 -8.02 5.03
N GLN A 74 -12.47 -9.22 5.20
CA GLN A 74 -12.92 -10.42 4.48
C GLN A 74 -13.81 -11.33 5.36
N ILE A 75 -13.79 -11.11 6.68
CA ILE A 75 -14.57 -11.86 7.67
C ILE A 75 -15.90 -11.13 8.02
N ASP A 76 -16.11 -9.94 7.48
CA ASP A 76 -17.34 -9.13 7.57
C ASP A 76 -18.10 -9.22 6.24
#